data_AF-A0A286G4F7-F1
#
_entry.id   AF-A0A286G4F7-F1
#
_cell.length_a   1.000
_cell.length_b   1.000
_cell.length_c   1.000
_cell.angle_alpha   90.00
_cell.angle_beta   90.00
_cell.angle_gamma   90.00
#
_symmetry.space_group_name_H-M   'P 1'
#
loop_
_entity.id
_entity.type
_entity.pdbx_description
1 polymer ?
#
loop_
_entity_poly.entity_id
_entity_poly.type
_entity_poly.pdbx_seq_one_letter_code
_entity_poly.pdbx_strand_id
1 'polypeptide(L)'
;MTKQQPPGFRPTHVVPPNGMPAWETPDPARPTVPLDPLLPVELVERLGDWGHIRCANGWAAWVDGRHLIAVPKDPPAGDGPPAGTADPRPLLARAEEALADYRSAVEELAAGGLDGQSFGDRTRGLRIGVVLDGESMWVYDADEGRWLYGDGRRLHTYATDRTPPDEDTGHAPTRHVAPKGEP
;
A
#
# COMPACT_ATOMS: atom_id res chain seq x y z
N MET A 1 40.07 5.78 2.48
CA MET A 1 39.07 5.60 1.40
C MET A 1 38.12 4.48 1.82
N THR A 2 37.03 4.83 2.48
CA THR A 2 36.01 3.86 2.89
C THR A 2 35.11 3.61 1.68
N LYS A 3 35.17 2.41 1.10
CA LYS A 3 34.21 1.99 0.06
C LYS A 3 32.84 1.94 0.71
N GLN A 4 31.94 2.85 0.33
CA GLN A 4 30.52 2.71 0.65
C GLN A 4 30.04 1.43 -0.03
N GLN A 5 29.68 0.43 0.79
CA GLN A 5 29.04 -0.78 0.31
C GLN A 5 27.64 -0.39 -0.18
N PRO A 6 27.22 -0.77 -1.40
CA PRO A 6 25.87 -0.47 -1.85
C PRO A 6 24.88 -1.11 -0.86
N PRO A 7 23.76 -0.43 -0.54
CA PRO A 7 22.76 -1.00 0.34
C PRO A 7 22.31 -2.35 -0.23
N GLY A 8 22.19 -3.35 0.64
CA GLY A 8 21.68 -4.67 0.26
C GLY A 8 20.29 -4.57 -0.39
N PHE A 9 19.93 -5.59 -1.17
CA PHE A 9 18.60 -5.69 -1.81
C PHE A 9 17.49 -5.44 -0.78
N ARG A 10 16.61 -4.47 -1.08
CA ARG A 10 15.41 -4.19 -0.29
C ARG A 10 14.20 -4.18 -1.22
N PRO A 11 13.31 -5.18 -1.13
CA PRO A 11 12.16 -5.25 -2.01
C PRO A 11 11.26 -4.04 -1.77
N THR A 12 10.81 -3.41 -2.84
CA THR A 12 9.86 -2.30 -2.80
C THR A 12 8.53 -2.68 -3.43
N HIS A 13 8.54 -3.74 -4.25
CA HIS A 13 7.38 -4.26 -4.94
C HIS A 13 7.45 -5.79 -5.03
N VAL A 14 6.33 -6.40 -5.38
CA VAL A 14 6.17 -7.82 -5.67
C VAL A 14 5.53 -7.99 -7.04
N VAL A 15 6.00 -8.97 -7.79
CA VAL A 15 5.41 -9.39 -9.07
C VAL A 15 4.02 -9.99 -8.82
N PRO A 16 2.99 -9.69 -9.63
CA PRO A 16 1.64 -10.20 -9.40
C PRO A 16 1.58 -11.74 -9.45
N PRO A 17 0.50 -12.36 -8.92
CA PRO A 17 0.38 -13.81 -8.79
C PRO A 17 0.45 -14.61 -10.10
N ASN A 18 0.33 -13.96 -11.25
CA ASN A 18 0.42 -14.56 -12.58
C ASN A 18 1.80 -14.37 -13.24
N GLY A 19 2.80 -13.84 -12.53
CA GLY A 19 4.10 -13.49 -13.10
C GLY A 19 4.03 -12.19 -13.91
N MET A 20 5.14 -11.81 -14.53
CA MET A 20 5.17 -10.60 -15.36
C MET A 20 6.19 -10.72 -16.50
N PRO A 21 5.86 -10.30 -17.73
CA PRO A 21 6.86 -10.19 -18.78
C PRO A 21 7.94 -9.17 -18.39
N ALA A 22 9.17 -9.41 -18.87
CA ALA A 22 10.31 -8.55 -18.63
C ALA A 22 11.03 -8.24 -19.94
N TRP A 23 11.79 -7.14 -19.97
CA TRP A 23 12.50 -6.65 -21.14
C TRP A 23 13.89 -6.13 -20.78
N GLU A 24 14.86 -6.25 -21.69
CA GLU A 24 16.22 -5.69 -21.49
C GLU A 24 16.23 -4.15 -21.57
N THR A 25 15.34 -3.60 -22.40
CA THR A 25 15.12 -2.16 -22.60
C THR A 25 13.62 -1.88 -22.54
N PRO A 26 13.17 -0.63 -22.32
CA PRO A 26 11.75 -0.27 -22.34
C PRO A 26 11.16 -0.25 -23.76
N ASP A 27 11.25 -1.39 -24.45
CA ASP A 27 10.77 -1.66 -25.80
C ASP A 27 9.86 -2.90 -25.75
N PRO A 28 8.53 -2.74 -25.94
CA PRO A 28 7.59 -3.84 -25.78
C PRO A 28 7.80 -4.96 -26.82
N ALA A 29 8.51 -4.69 -27.93
CA ALA A 29 8.69 -5.65 -29.02
C ALA A 29 9.72 -6.76 -28.73
N ARG A 30 10.49 -6.68 -27.63
CA ARG A 30 11.64 -7.57 -27.37
C ARG A 30 11.64 -8.14 -25.95
N PRO A 31 10.68 -9.01 -25.59
CA PRO A 31 10.63 -9.60 -24.25
C PRO A 31 11.80 -10.56 -24.02
N THR A 32 12.23 -10.66 -22.76
CA THR A 32 13.19 -11.66 -22.26
C THR A 32 12.46 -12.68 -21.37
N VAL A 33 13.22 -13.41 -20.55
CA VAL A 33 12.69 -14.36 -19.57
C VAL A 33 11.72 -13.63 -18.63
N PRO A 34 10.46 -14.12 -18.46
CA PRO A 34 9.50 -13.48 -17.58
C PRO A 34 9.90 -13.62 -16.11
N LEU A 35 9.38 -12.72 -15.29
CA LEU A 35 9.45 -12.79 -13.85
C LEU A 35 8.48 -13.83 -13.29
N ASP A 36 8.97 -14.61 -12.34
CA ASP A 36 8.16 -15.57 -11.60
C ASP A 36 7.06 -14.87 -10.77
N PRO A 37 5.89 -15.52 -10.60
CA PRO A 37 4.85 -15.06 -9.71
C PRO A 37 5.37 -14.73 -8.31
N LEU A 38 4.85 -13.64 -7.73
CA LEU A 38 5.13 -13.24 -6.34
C LEU A 38 6.62 -13.00 -6.04
N LEU A 39 7.46 -12.84 -7.06
CA LEU A 39 8.87 -12.54 -6.87
C LEU A 39 9.05 -11.13 -6.27
N PRO A 40 9.76 -10.99 -5.13
CA PRO A 40 10.12 -9.69 -4.59
C PRO A 40 11.12 -8.98 -5.50
N VAL A 41 10.87 -7.71 -5.80
CA VAL A 41 11.73 -6.88 -6.63
C VAL A 41 11.91 -5.49 -6.04
N GLU A 42 13.04 -4.88 -6.33
CA GLU A 42 13.32 -3.48 -6.02
C GLU A 42 13.12 -2.66 -7.28
N LEU A 43 12.10 -1.81 -7.30
CA LEU A 43 11.95 -0.79 -8.34
C LEU A 43 13.02 0.29 -8.15
N VAL A 44 13.93 0.39 -9.12
CA VAL A 44 15.10 1.28 -9.12
C VAL A 44 14.78 2.64 -9.75
N GLU A 45 14.04 2.63 -10.86
CA GLU A 45 13.65 3.85 -11.59
C GLU A 45 12.37 3.63 -12.40
N ARG A 46 11.75 4.74 -12.83
CA ARG A 46 10.58 4.75 -13.71
C ARG A 46 10.85 5.59 -14.95
N LEU A 47 10.33 5.14 -16.09
CA LEU A 47 10.32 5.87 -17.35
C LEU A 47 8.91 5.77 -17.96
N GLY A 48 8.05 6.74 -17.66
CA GLY A 48 6.63 6.63 -17.98
C GLY A 48 6.00 5.42 -17.29
N ASP A 49 5.32 4.57 -18.06
CA ASP A 49 4.71 3.32 -17.56
C ASP A 49 5.75 2.23 -17.24
N TRP A 50 6.99 2.38 -17.71
CA TRP A 50 8.05 1.40 -17.49
C TRP A 50 8.64 1.52 -16.09
N GLY A 51 8.91 0.37 -15.46
CA GLY A 51 9.68 0.25 -14.24
C GLY A 51 10.94 -0.58 -14.45
N HIS A 52 12.10 -0.04 -14.09
CA HIS A 52 13.35 -0.81 -14.08
C HIS A 52 13.51 -1.43 -12.69
N ILE A 53 13.58 -2.76 -12.65
CA ILE A 53 13.64 -3.53 -11.41
C ILE A 53 14.98 -4.20 -11.23
N ARG A 54 15.30 -4.53 -9.98
CA ARG A 54 16.40 -5.40 -9.58
C ARG A 54 15.86 -6.55 -8.72
N CYS A 55 16.36 -7.75 -8.95
CA CYS A 55 16.08 -8.95 -8.15
C CYS A 55 17.18 -9.18 -7.10
N ALA A 56 16.89 -10.01 -6.09
CA ALA A 56 17.85 -10.32 -5.02
C ALA A 56 19.16 -10.94 -5.51
N ASN A 57 19.13 -11.67 -6.64
CA ASN A 57 20.31 -12.27 -7.27
C ASN A 57 21.14 -11.26 -8.13
N GLY A 58 20.74 -10.00 -8.17
CA GLY A 58 21.40 -8.96 -8.96
C GLY A 58 20.96 -8.88 -10.42
N TRP A 59 20.07 -9.76 -10.89
CA TRP A 59 19.45 -9.63 -12.21
C TRP A 59 18.53 -8.41 -12.26
N ALA A 60 18.48 -7.72 -13.40
CA ALA A 60 17.71 -6.51 -13.59
C ALA A 60 17.01 -6.54 -14.95
N ALA A 61 15.83 -5.92 -15.02
CA ALA A 61 15.03 -5.85 -16.23
C ALA A 61 14.03 -4.69 -16.16
N TRP A 62 13.49 -4.31 -17.31
CA TRP A 62 12.35 -3.42 -17.44
C TRP A 62 11.04 -4.22 -17.42
N VAL A 63 9.99 -3.65 -16.84
CA VAL A 63 8.64 -4.22 -16.80
C VAL A 63 7.58 -3.12 -16.98
N ASP A 64 6.32 -3.50 -17.22
CA ASP A 64 5.20 -2.57 -17.04
C ASP A 64 5.02 -2.28 -15.54
N GLY A 65 5.54 -1.14 -15.12
CA GLY A 65 5.63 -0.75 -13.72
C GLY A 65 4.27 -0.41 -13.08
N ARG A 66 3.18 -0.42 -13.85
CA ARG A 66 1.80 -0.24 -13.33
C ARG A 66 1.25 -1.51 -12.71
N HIS A 67 1.75 -2.67 -13.12
CA HIS A 67 1.30 -3.98 -12.63
C HIS A 67 2.06 -4.46 -11.40
N LEU A 68 3.11 -3.76 -10.99
CA LEU A 68 3.87 -4.08 -9.79
C LEU A 68 3.02 -3.80 -8.55
N ILE A 69 2.96 -4.77 -7.63
CA ILE A 69 2.26 -4.61 -6.36
C ILE A 69 3.24 -3.95 -5.38
N ALA A 70 2.97 -2.72 -4.96
CA ALA A 70 3.82 -2.04 -4.00
C ALA A 70 3.82 -2.78 -2.65
N VAL A 71 5.02 -3.01 -2.12
CA VAL A 71 5.18 -3.38 -0.71
C VAL A 71 5.19 -2.07 0.07
N PRO A 72 4.33 -1.90 1.09
CA PRO A 72 4.39 -0.73 1.95
C PRO A 72 5.82 -0.53 2.46
N LYS A 73 6.40 0.64 2.18
CA LYS A 73 7.66 1.04 2.79
C LYS A 73 7.36 1.60 4.17
N ASP A 74 8.20 1.28 5.15
CA ASP A 74 8.17 1.94 6.46
C ASP A 74 8.14 3.47 6.27
N PRO A 75 7.32 4.21 7.02
CA PRO A 75 7.35 5.66 6.96
C PRO A 75 8.73 6.16 7.43
N PRO A 76 9.30 7.22 6.82
CA PRO A 76 10.42 7.91 7.42
C PRO A 76 9.98 8.36 8.82
N ALA A 77 10.80 8.11 9.84
CA ALA A 77 10.58 8.68 11.16
C ALA A 77 10.51 10.21 11.00
N GLY A 78 9.31 10.76 11.01
CA GLY A 78 9.10 12.20 10.95
C GLY A 78 9.43 12.78 12.33
N ASP A 79 10.33 13.75 12.39
CA ASP A 79 10.75 14.44 13.62
C ASP A 79 9.65 15.36 14.24
N GLY A 80 8.37 15.12 13.95
CA GLY A 80 7.24 15.93 14.42
C GLY A 80 6.34 15.15 15.37
N PRO A 81 5.88 15.74 16.50
CA PRO A 81 4.96 15.05 17.40
C PRO A 81 3.60 14.86 16.70
N PRO A 82 3.11 13.61 16.54
CA PRO A 82 1.86 13.36 15.82
C PRO A 82 0.67 13.90 16.60
N ALA A 83 -0.22 14.59 15.89
CA ALA A 83 -1.53 14.97 16.39
C ALA A 83 -2.38 13.71 16.60
N GLY A 84 -2.62 13.35 17.87
CA GLY A 84 -3.52 12.27 18.28
C GLY A 84 -2.81 10.95 18.55
N THR A 85 -2.67 10.60 19.83
CA THR A 85 -2.07 9.34 20.30
C THR A 85 -3.17 8.39 20.78
N ALA A 86 -3.75 7.62 19.87
CA ALA A 86 -4.81 6.67 20.22
C ALA A 86 -4.22 5.41 20.87
N ASP A 87 -4.89 4.88 21.90
CA ASP A 87 -4.58 3.58 22.50
C ASP A 87 -4.92 2.46 21.49
N PRO A 88 -4.01 1.53 21.19
CA PRO A 88 -4.27 0.45 20.24
C PRO A 88 -5.25 -0.63 20.73
N ARG A 89 -5.40 -0.80 22.04
CA ARG A 89 -6.14 -1.94 22.62
C ARG A 89 -7.61 -2.04 22.13
N PRO A 90 -8.39 -0.95 22.06
CA PRO A 90 -9.77 -1.03 21.57
C PRO A 90 -9.87 -1.44 20.10
N LEU A 91 -8.94 -1.01 19.26
CA LEU A 91 -8.93 -1.36 17.84
C LEU A 91 -8.53 -2.83 17.63
N LEU A 92 -7.56 -3.31 18.41
CA LEU A 92 -7.19 -4.72 18.40
C LEU A 92 -8.34 -5.62 18.87
N ALA A 93 -9.07 -5.23 19.92
CA ALA A 93 -10.24 -5.97 20.39
C ALA A 93 -11.34 -6.08 19.32
N ARG A 94 -11.60 -4.99 18.58
CA ARG A 94 -12.56 -5.00 17.47
C ARG A 94 -12.09 -5.87 16.31
N ALA A 95 -10.79 -5.85 15.98
CA ALA A 95 -10.23 -6.71 14.96
C ALA A 95 -10.34 -8.20 15.35
N GLU A 96 -10.14 -8.52 16.63
CA GLU A 96 -10.34 -9.87 17.17
C GLU A 96 -11.80 -10.32 17.04
N GLU A 97 -12.75 -9.48 17.45
CA GLU A 97 -14.19 -9.75 17.34
C GLU A 97 -14.62 -9.97 15.90
N ALA A 98 -14.24 -9.08 14.99
CA ALA A 98 -14.54 -9.20 13.56
C ALA A 98 -13.92 -10.48 12.94
N LEU A 99 -12.71 -10.86 13.35
CA LEU A 99 -12.06 -12.09 12.89
C LEU A 99 -12.75 -13.33 13.44
N ALA A 100 -13.21 -13.31 14.70
CA ALA A 100 -13.97 -14.39 15.30
C ALA A 100 -15.31 -14.58 14.59
N ASP A 101 -16.03 -13.50 14.29
CA ASP A 101 -17.29 -13.54 13.54
C ASP A 101 -17.11 -14.12 12.14
N TYR A 102 -16.08 -13.69 11.42
CA TYR A 102 -15.76 -14.25 10.11
C TYR A 102 -15.42 -15.73 10.18
N ARG A 103 -14.60 -16.15 11.16
CA ARG A 103 -14.24 -17.55 11.37
C ARG A 103 -15.49 -18.40 11.64
N SER A 104 -16.39 -17.94 12.50
CA SER A 104 -17.65 -18.63 12.77
C SER A 104 -18.49 -18.83 11.50
N ALA A 105 -18.59 -17.79 10.66
CA ALA A 105 -19.32 -17.89 9.39
C ALA A 105 -18.67 -18.90 8.42
N VAL A 106 -17.34 -18.96 8.37
CA VAL A 106 -16.58 -19.93 7.55
C VAL A 106 -16.78 -21.36 8.06
N GLU A 107 -16.72 -21.58 9.37
CA GLU A 107 -16.93 -22.89 9.98
C GLU A 107 -18.35 -23.41 9.73
N GLU A 108 -19.36 -22.54 9.84
CA GLU A 108 -20.76 -22.88 9.57
C GLU A 108 -21.01 -23.19 8.09
N LEU A 109 -20.41 -22.40 7.18
CA LEU A 109 -20.43 -22.68 5.74
C LEU A 109 -19.79 -24.03 5.42
N ALA A 110 -18.62 -24.33 6.02
CA ALA A 110 -17.92 -25.59 5.83
C ALA A 110 -18.70 -26.79 6.38
N ALA A 111 -19.45 -26.61 7.48
CA ALA A 111 -20.34 -27.61 8.05
C ALA A 111 -21.67 -27.77 7.27
N GLY A 112 -21.92 -26.92 6.26
CA GLY A 112 -23.17 -26.91 5.49
C GLY A 112 -24.36 -26.29 6.23
N GLY A 113 -24.13 -25.59 7.34
CA GLY A 113 -25.16 -24.87 8.09
C GLY A 113 -25.52 -23.50 7.49
N LEU A 114 -24.67 -22.97 6.62
CA LEU A 114 -24.83 -21.68 5.96
C LEU A 114 -24.69 -21.86 4.44
N ASP A 115 -25.60 -21.27 3.65
CA ASP A 115 -25.45 -21.23 2.20
C ASP A 115 -24.56 -20.05 1.75
N GLY A 116 -24.10 -20.10 0.48
CA GLY A 116 -23.18 -19.09 -0.04
C GLY A 116 -23.74 -17.66 -0.08
N GLN A 117 -25.06 -17.52 -0.27
CA GLN A 117 -25.71 -16.20 -0.28
C GLN A 117 -25.77 -15.62 1.13
N SER A 118 -26.18 -16.42 2.10
CA SER A 118 -26.25 -16.05 3.52
C SER A 118 -24.86 -15.77 4.09
N PHE A 119 -23.84 -16.51 3.66
CA PHE A 119 -22.44 -16.20 3.94
C PHE A 119 -22.06 -14.82 3.40
N GLY A 120 -22.35 -14.54 2.12
CA GLY A 120 -22.07 -13.26 1.49
C GLY A 120 -22.79 -12.07 2.16
N ASP A 121 -24.05 -12.27 2.58
CA ASP A 121 -24.80 -11.27 3.34
C ASP A 121 -24.19 -11.04 4.74
N ARG A 122 -23.84 -12.11 5.45
CA ARG A 122 -23.26 -12.05 6.81
C ARG A 122 -21.88 -11.40 6.84
N THR A 123 -21.07 -11.59 5.81
CA THR A 123 -19.72 -11.03 5.74
C THR A 123 -19.66 -9.70 4.98
N ARG A 124 -20.80 -9.16 4.52
CA ARG A 124 -20.84 -7.95 3.70
C ARG A 124 -20.29 -6.75 4.48
N GLY A 125 -19.32 -6.05 3.87
CA GLY A 125 -18.77 -4.81 4.44
C GLY A 125 -17.81 -5.03 5.61
N LEU A 126 -17.55 -6.29 6.00
CA LEU A 126 -16.55 -6.60 7.01
C LEU A 126 -15.16 -6.19 6.51
N ARG A 127 -14.46 -5.39 7.31
CA ARG A 127 -13.10 -4.93 7.02
C ARG A 127 -12.22 -5.17 8.23
N ILE A 128 -11.16 -5.94 8.03
CA ILE A 128 -10.20 -6.29 9.06
C ILE A 128 -8.82 -6.03 8.47
N GLY A 129 -8.00 -5.23 9.16
CA GLY A 129 -6.65 -4.94 8.73
C GLY A 129 -5.74 -4.82 9.95
N VAL A 130 -4.81 -5.77 10.08
CA VAL A 130 -3.76 -5.75 11.11
C VAL A 130 -2.47 -6.25 10.48
N VAL A 131 -1.39 -5.47 10.59
CA VAL A 131 -0.04 -5.87 10.18
C VAL A 131 0.89 -5.59 11.36
N LEU A 132 1.73 -6.55 11.71
CA LEU A 132 2.66 -6.47 12.83
C LEU A 132 4.07 -6.84 12.34
N ASP A 133 5.05 -6.00 12.66
CA ASP A 133 6.48 -6.26 12.48
C ASP A 133 7.25 -5.77 13.71
N GLY A 134 7.58 -6.70 14.61
CA GLY A 134 8.18 -6.35 15.90
C GLY A 134 7.29 -5.43 16.72
N GLU A 135 7.79 -4.23 17.02
CA GLU A 135 7.03 -3.18 17.73
C GLU A 135 6.17 -2.35 16.76
N SER A 136 6.47 -2.37 15.46
CA SER A 136 5.72 -1.65 14.43
C SER A 136 4.39 -2.33 14.14
N MET A 137 3.31 -1.56 14.21
CA MET A 137 1.96 -2.03 14.04
C MET A 137 1.16 -1.11 13.13
N TRP A 138 0.43 -1.71 12.19
CA TRP A 138 -0.61 -1.06 11.41
C TRP A 138 -1.95 -1.70 11.74
N VAL A 139 -2.93 -0.88 12.09
CA VAL A 139 -4.30 -1.34 12.36
C VAL A 139 -5.29 -0.49 11.61
N TYR A 140 -6.27 -1.15 10.99
CA TYR A 140 -7.34 -0.49 10.27
C TYR A 140 -8.50 -0.18 11.22
N ASP A 141 -8.85 1.10 11.31
CA ASP A 141 -10.04 1.58 11.99
C ASP A 141 -11.20 1.59 10.99
N ALA A 142 -12.04 0.56 11.06
CA ALA A 142 -13.16 0.38 10.14
C ALA A 142 -14.27 1.41 10.33
N ASP A 143 -14.44 1.96 11.53
CA ASP A 143 -15.45 2.98 11.83
C ASP A 143 -15.08 4.30 11.16
N GLU A 144 -13.81 4.68 11.26
CA GLU A 144 -13.32 5.94 10.73
C GLU A 144 -12.79 5.83 9.29
N GLY A 145 -12.60 4.61 8.79
CA GLY A 145 -12.14 4.36 7.42
C GLY A 145 -10.70 4.81 7.22
N ARG A 146 -9.81 4.44 8.14
CA ARG A 146 -8.40 4.84 8.11
C ARG A 146 -7.47 3.78 8.65
N TRP A 147 -6.24 3.79 8.17
CA TRP A 147 -5.13 3.06 8.73
C TRP A 147 -4.41 3.91 9.78
N LEU A 148 -4.04 3.26 10.88
CA LEU A 148 -3.25 3.81 11.96
C LEU A 148 -1.91 3.07 12.02
N TYR A 149 -0.83 3.78 12.36
CA TYR A 149 0.51 3.23 12.56
C TYR A 149 1.02 3.55 13.97
N GLY A 150 1.83 2.68 14.56
CA GLY A 150 2.42 2.91 15.88
C GLY A 150 3.34 1.80 16.38
N ASP A 151 3.80 1.98 17.61
CA ASP A 151 4.81 1.16 18.30
C ASP A 151 4.21 0.20 19.36
N GLY A 152 2.91 -0.09 19.26
CA GLY A 152 2.16 -0.85 20.27
C GLY A 152 1.79 -0.07 21.54
N ARG A 153 2.31 1.15 21.73
CA ARG A 153 1.95 2.03 22.86
C ARG A 153 0.99 3.12 22.42
N ARG A 154 1.22 3.67 21.23
CA ARG A 154 0.42 4.77 20.67
C ARG A 154 0.29 4.64 19.16
N LEU A 155 -0.89 4.97 18.67
CA LEU A 155 -1.22 5.02 17.25
C LEU A 155 -1.39 6.45 16.76
N HIS A 156 -1.06 6.66 15.49
CA HIS A 156 -1.35 7.89 14.74
C HIS A 156 -1.88 7.55 13.33
N THR A 157 -2.65 8.46 12.74
CA THR A 157 -3.18 8.26 11.38
C THR A 157 -2.06 8.11 10.37
N TYR A 158 -2.07 6.97 9.66
CA TYR A 158 -1.12 6.62 8.61
C TYR A 158 -1.69 6.91 7.23
N ALA A 159 -2.93 6.47 6.96
CA ALA A 159 -3.62 6.68 5.70
C ALA A 159 -5.13 6.70 5.92
N THR A 160 -5.90 7.33 5.03
CA THR A 160 -7.37 7.30 5.07
C THR A 160 -7.90 6.67 3.78
N ASP A 161 -8.87 5.77 3.90
CA ASP A 161 -9.52 5.12 2.75
C ASP A 161 -10.67 5.97 2.19
N ARG A 162 -10.99 7.11 2.84
CA ARG A 162 -11.95 8.08 2.35
C ARG A 162 -11.33 8.91 1.23
N THR A 163 -11.97 8.92 0.05
CA THR A 163 -11.71 9.93 -0.97
C THR A 163 -11.88 11.30 -0.32
N PRO A 164 -10.92 12.24 -0.46
CA PRO A 164 -11.15 13.60 -0.01
C PRO A 164 -12.44 14.10 -0.66
N PRO A 165 -13.31 14.83 0.07
CA PRO A 165 -14.44 15.50 -0.57
C PRO A 165 -13.87 16.32 -1.72
N ASP A 166 -14.53 16.24 -2.88
CA ASP A 166 -14.19 17.01 -4.07
C ASP A 166 -13.96 18.46 -3.61
N GLU A 167 -12.70 18.89 -3.57
CA GLU A 167 -12.43 20.29 -3.38
C GLU A 167 -12.96 20.93 -4.65
N ASP A 168 -14.17 21.51 -4.56
CA ASP A 168 -14.63 22.54 -5.47
C ASP A 168 -13.63 23.68 -5.37
N THR A 169 -12.47 23.49 -6.00
CA THR A 169 -11.51 24.54 -6.24
C THR A 169 -12.13 25.41 -7.31
N GLY A 170 -13.08 26.24 -6.88
CA GLY A 170 -13.46 27.47 -7.54
C GLY A 170 -12.23 28.36 -7.65
N HIS A 171 -11.31 28.00 -8.53
CA HIS A 171 -10.27 28.87 -9.02
C HIS A 171 -10.96 29.97 -9.82
N ALA A 172 -11.29 31.07 -9.13
CA ALA A 172 -11.58 32.33 -9.78
C ALA A 172 -10.37 32.65 -10.70
N PRO A 173 -10.58 32.95 -11.99
CA PRO A 173 -9.48 33.16 -12.92
C PRO A 173 -8.68 34.39 -12.49
N THR A 174 -7.37 34.19 -12.29
CA THR A 174 -6.43 35.23 -11.90
C THR A 174 -6.41 36.33 -12.97
N ARG A 175 -6.92 37.52 -12.63
CA ARG A 175 -6.92 38.69 -13.52
C ARG A 175 -5.51 39.28 -13.55
N HIS A 176 -4.81 39.12 -14.68
CA HIS A 176 -3.52 39.77 -14.90
C HIS A 176 -3.68 41.30 -14.91
N VAL A 177 -2.96 41.99 -14.03
CA VAL A 177 -2.81 43.45 -14.05
C VAL A 177 -1.60 43.77 -14.92
N ALA A 178 -1.82 44.51 -16.01
CA ALA A 178 -0.73 45.02 -16.85
C ALA A 178 0.03 46.14 -16.13
N PRO A 179 1.37 46.20 -16.21
CA PRO A 179 2.15 47.28 -15.60
C PRO A 179 1.89 48.61 -16.32
N LYS A 180 1.65 49.64 -15.51
CA LYS A 180 1.47 51.04 -15.90
C LYS A 180 2.73 51.56 -16.61
N GLY A 181 2.63 51.82 -17.90
CA GLY A 181 3.64 52.59 -18.63
C GLY A 181 3.47 54.08 -18.32
N GLU A 182 4.53 54.72 -17.85
CA GLU A 182 4.64 56.16 -17.62
C GLU A 182 5.67 56.70 -18.63
N PRO A 183 5.34 57.74 -19.42
CA PRO A 183 6.32 58.66 -19.94
C PRO A 183 6.54 59.85 -18.99
#